data_AF-A0A3R7EPB4-F1
#
_entry.id   AF-A0A3R7EPB4-F1
#
_cell.length_a   1.000
_cell.length_b   1.000
_cell.length_c   1.000
_cell.angle_alpha   90.00
_cell.angle_beta   90.00
_cell.angle_gamma   90.00
#
_symmetry.space_group_name_H-M   'P 1'
#
loop_
_entity.id
_entity.type
_entity.pdbx_description
1 polymer ?
#
loop_
_entity_poly.entity_id
_entity_poly.type
_entity_poly.pdbx_seq_one_letter_code
_entity_poly.pdbx_strand_id
1 'polypeptide(L)'
;MANKDAVLKTRLDHALEVEFVRICEAEGRNASSVLRELVVNHVITHPATAGNLKVVVTLGGPSGRGMHYGDEYAISARLASDVALPEKTEILFRLPDFDQSSGEPYRVDSAHTHRAIFPSCRNAKDRLLGAKLINNEWMGALFLYDLDLIGNPHGCVDAVSSALEGAILNSVLSVLKMKEQDALESLDAAR
;
A
#
# COMPACT_ATOMS: atom_id res chain seq x y z
N MET A 1 20.72 -30.38 -11.33
CA MET A 1 21.08 -30.68 -9.92
C MET A 1 19.91 -30.22 -9.07
N ALA A 2 19.20 -31.14 -8.40
CA ALA A 2 18.05 -30.80 -7.57
C ALA A 2 18.51 -29.98 -6.38
N ASN A 3 17.91 -28.80 -6.19
CA ASN A 3 18.15 -27.93 -5.05
C ASN A 3 17.71 -28.70 -3.80
N LYS A 4 18.63 -29.06 -2.90
CA LYS A 4 18.27 -29.64 -1.61
C LYS A 4 17.62 -28.53 -0.80
N ASP A 5 16.30 -28.50 -0.80
CA ASP A 5 15.54 -27.61 0.07
C ASP A 5 16.06 -27.74 1.50
N ALA A 6 16.51 -26.62 2.05
CA ALA A 6 17.03 -26.57 3.40
C ALA A 6 15.88 -26.94 4.36
N VAL A 7 15.91 -28.15 4.91
CA VAL A 7 14.93 -28.59 5.89
C VAL A 7 15.27 -27.94 7.23
N LEU A 8 14.47 -26.95 7.62
CA LEU A 8 14.53 -26.33 8.94
C LEU A 8 13.63 -27.11 9.91
N LYS A 9 14.23 -27.59 11.01
CA LYS A 9 13.49 -28.23 12.10
C LYS A 9 13.18 -27.18 13.16
N THR A 10 11.91 -26.80 13.26
CA THR A 10 11.42 -25.84 14.25
C THR A 10 11.01 -26.57 15.52
N ARG A 11 11.41 -26.05 16.68
CA ARG A 11 10.95 -26.55 17.98
C ARG A 11 9.98 -25.54 18.56
N LEU A 12 8.81 -26.02 18.95
CA LEU A 12 7.78 -25.25 19.63
C LEU A 12 7.73 -25.73 21.08
N ASP A 13 7.37 -24.84 22.01
CA ASP A 13 6.95 -25.29 23.33
C ASP A 13 5.60 -26.00 23.25
N HIS A 14 5.26 -26.78 24.28
CA HIS A 14 4.07 -27.63 24.26
C HIS A 14 2.76 -26.84 24.12
N ALA A 15 2.69 -25.62 24.68
CA ALA A 15 1.49 -24.81 24.59
C ALA A 15 1.29 -24.27 23.15
N LEU A 16 2.37 -23.81 22.50
CA LEU A 16 2.34 -23.39 21.10
C LEU A 16 2.05 -24.55 20.16
N GLU A 17 2.61 -25.74 20.43
CA GLU A 17 2.40 -26.93 19.61
C GLU A 17 0.91 -27.33 19.58
N VAL A 18 0.25 -27.36 20.75
CA VAL A 18 -1.18 -27.70 20.85
C VAL A 18 -2.04 -26.72 20.05
N GLU A 19 -1.77 -25.41 20.17
CA GLU A 19 -2.55 -24.41 19.44
C GLU A 19 -2.25 -24.44 17.93
N PHE A 20 -0.99 -24.68 17.55
CA PHE A 20 -0.60 -24.80 16.15
C PHE A 20 -1.25 -26.00 15.46
N VAL A 21 -1.33 -27.16 16.14
CA VAL A 21 -2.05 -28.34 15.65
C VAL A 21 -3.52 -28.01 15.43
N ARG A 22 -4.16 -27.32 16.38
CA ARG A 22 -5.56 -26.88 16.24
C ARG A 22 -5.78 -26.01 15.00
N ILE A 23 -4.87 -25.07 14.72
CA ILE A 23 -4.95 -24.22 13.52
C ILE A 23 -4.84 -25.07 12.25
N CYS A 24 -3.90 -26.01 12.21
CA CYS A 24 -3.73 -26.91 11.06
C CYS A 24 -4.99 -27.75 10.79
N GLU A 25 -5.60 -28.27 11.85
CA GLU A 25 -6.86 -29.05 11.77
C GLU A 25 -8.04 -28.18 11.31
N ALA A 26 -8.18 -26.97 11.85
CA ALA A 26 -9.25 -26.05 11.48
C ALA A 26 -9.19 -25.61 10.02
N GLU A 27 -7.98 -25.43 9.48
CA GLU A 27 -7.77 -25.05 8.08
C GLU A 27 -7.70 -26.24 7.11
N GLY A 28 -7.63 -27.48 7.61
CA GLY A 28 -7.45 -28.68 6.78
C GLY A 28 -6.12 -28.70 6.03
N ARG A 29 -5.08 -28.06 6.58
CA ARG A 29 -3.77 -27.86 5.94
C ARG A 29 -2.66 -28.53 6.75
N ASN A 30 -1.55 -28.84 6.08
CA ASN A 30 -0.43 -29.50 6.77
C ASN A 30 0.44 -28.50 7.55
N ALA A 31 1.10 -28.98 8.60
CA ALA A 31 1.95 -28.18 9.47
C ALA A 31 3.04 -27.37 8.73
N SER A 32 3.61 -27.92 7.67
CA SER A 32 4.64 -27.21 6.90
C SER A 32 4.07 -26.03 6.10
N SER A 33 2.89 -26.18 5.48
CA SER A 33 2.27 -25.09 4.72
C SER A 33 1.80 -23.97 5.64
N VAL A 34 1.16 -24.31 6.76
CA VAL A 34 0.69 -23.32 7.74
C VAL A 34 1.87 -22.58 8.37
N LEU A 35 2.93 -23.30 8.76
CA LEU A 35 4.11 -22.65 9.36
C LEU A 35 4.82 -21.72 8.38
N ARG A 36 4.96 -22.12 7.11
CA ARG A 36 5.53 -21.24 6.07
C ARG A 36 4.70 -19.97 5.93
N GLU A 37 3.38 -20.08 5.84
CA GLU A 37 2.51 -18.92 5.75
C GLU A 37 2.63 -18.01 6.98
N LEU A 38 2.63 -18.56 8.19
CA LEU A 38 2.79 -17.76 9.41
C LEU A 38 4.13 -17.04 9.45
N VAL A 39 5.21 -17.72 9.08
CA VAL A 39 6.56 -17.12 9.01
C VAL A 39 6.60 -16.03 7.94
N VAL A 40 6.03 -16.28 6.76
CA VAL A 40 5.97 -15.31 5.67
C VAL A 40 5.15 -14.09 6.08
N ASN A 41 3.93 -14.30 6.60
CA ASN A 41 3.10 -13.22 7.11
C ASN A 41 3.80 -12.42 8.20
N HIS A 42 4.49 -13.10 9.12
CA HIS A 42 5.27 -12.45 10.16
C HIS A 42 6.43 -11.65 9.55
N VAL A 43 7.26 -12.23 8.70
CA VAL A 43 8.37 -11.55 8.02
C VAL A 43 7.88 -10.34 7.23
N ILE A 44 6.77 -10.44 6.49
CA ILE A 44 6.27 -9.31 5.70
C ILE A 44 5.73 -8.17 6.60
N THR A 45 5.15 -8.51 7.75
CA THR A 45 4.58 -7.52 8.67
C THR A 45 5.57 -7.06 9.73
N HIS A 46 6.72 -7.72 9.86
CA HIS A 46 7.70 -7.45 10.89
C HIS A 46 8.54 -6.21 10.51
N PRO A 47 8.66 -5.22 11.42
CA PRO A 47 9.33 -3.95 11.14
C PRO A 47 10.79 -4.08 10.66
N ALA A 48 11.49 -5.16 11.02
CA ALA A 48 12.88 -5.40 10.60
C ALA A 48 13.03 -5.93 9.17
N THR A 49 11.97 -6.47 8.58
CA THR A 49 11.95 -7.10 7.25
C THR A 49 11.08 -6.34 6.25
N ALA A 50 10.22 -5.44 6.72
CA ALA A 50 9.80 -4.24 5.99
C ALA A 50 11.01 -3.30 5.78
N GLY A 51 12.01 -3.74 5.01
CA GLY A 51 13.22 -2.95 4.78
C GLY A 51 12.87 -1.58 4.22
N ASN A 52 13.20 -0.50 4.93
CA ASN A 52 13.12 0.93 4.56
C ASN A 52 12.09 1.32 3.47
N LEU A 53 10.89 0.74 3.48
CA LEU A 53 9.82 1.19 2.61
C LEU A 53 9.35 2.51 3.17
N LYS A 54 9.71 3.59 2.48
CA LYS A 54 9.38 4.94 2.89
C LYS A 54 8.67 5.63 1.75
N VAL A 55 7.48 6.17 2.03
CA VAL A 55 6.80 7.05 1.09
C VAL A 55 7.13 8.48 1.47
N VAL A 56 7.70 9.22 0.53
CA VAL A 56 7.95 10.65 0.70
C VAL A 56 6.89 11.40 -0.06
N VAL A 57 5.99 12.07 0.66
CA VAL A 57 4.98 12.95 0.09
C VAL A 57 5.55 14.36 0.02
N THR A 58 5.44 14.99 -1.15
CA THR A 58 5.91 16.36 -1.40
C THR A 58 4.75 17.20 -1.88
N LEU A 59 4.47 18.29 -1.17
CA LEU A 59 3.58 19.34 -1.61
C LEU A 59 4.39 20.37 -2.42
N GLY A 60 3.98 20.59 -3.67
CA GLY A 60 4.50 21.64 -4.51
C GLY A 60 3.82 22.99 -4.25
N GLY A 61 4.27 24.01 -4.97
CA GLY A 61 3.61 25.30 -4.98
C GLY A 61 2.20 25.25 -5.60
N PRO A 62 1.43 26.34 -5.46
CA PRO A 62 0.13 26.44 -6.12
C PRO A 62 0.28 26.29 -7.64
N SER A 63 -0.53 25.42 -8.25
CA SER A 63 -0.35 24.95 -9.65
C SER A 63 -1.18 25.71 -10.70
N GLY A 64 -1.91 26.73 -10.29
CA GLY A 64 -3.11 27.11 -11.00
C GLY A 64 -3.03 28.12 -12.16
N ARG A 65 -3.94 27.97 -13.14
CA ARG A 65 -4.04 28.73 -14.41
C ARG A 65 -5.32 29.62 -14.56
N GLY A 66 -5.74 30.39 -13.56
CA GLY A 66 -6.90 31.32 -13.67
C GLY A 66 -7.36 32.00 -12.34
N MET A 67 -8.67 32.34 -12.17
CA MET A 67 -9.16 33.29 -11.13
C MET A 67 -9.26 32.82 -9.64
N HIS A 68 -9.36 31.53 -9.29
CA HIS A 68 -9.49 31.01 -7.90
C HIS A 68 -8.35 30.04 -7.46
N TYR A 69 -7.12 30.28 -7.89
CA TYR A 69 -6.10 29.21 -7.98
C TYR A 69 -5.10 29.11 -6.81
N GLY A 70 -5.33 29.84 -5.71
CA GLY A 70 -4.56 29.69 -4.46
C GLY A 70 -4.87 28.41 -3.68
N ASP A 71 -5.82 27.62 -4.17
CA ASP A 71 -6.44 26.49 -3.46
C ASP A 71 -6.14 25.14 -4.11
N GLU A 72 -5.37 25.15 -5.20
CA GLU A 72 -4.87 23.96 -5.87
C GLU A 72 -3.35 23.87 -5.70
N TYR A 73 -2.88 22.78 -5.09
CA TYR A 73 -1.47 22.51 -4.86
C TYR A 73 -1.07 21.23 -5.57
N ALA A 74 0.05 21.26 -6.28
CA ALA A 74 0.64 20.03 -6.79
C ALA A 74 1.02 19.13 -5.60
N ILE A 75 0.73 17.85 -5.67
CA ILE A 75 1.15 16.88 -4.66
C ILE A 75 1.72 15.65 -5.36
N SER A 76 2.79 15.10 -4.80
CA SER A 76 3.44 13.91 -5.33
C SER A 76 3.86 12.99 -4.19
N ALA A 77 3.97 11.71 -4.48
CA ALA A 77 4.47 10.71 -3.55
C ALA A 77 5.51 9.86 -4.24
N ARG A 78 6.64 9.61 -3.58
CA ARG A 78 7.70 8.73 -4.07
C ARG A 78 7.96 7.61 -3.08
N LEU A 79 7.89 6.38 -3.56
CA LEU A 79 8.28 5.20 -2.82
C LEU A 79 9.79 5.04 -2.90
N ALA A 80 10.47 5.29 -1.78
CA ALA A 80 11.85 4.87 -1.57
C ALA A 80 11.83 3.45 -0.98
N SER A 81 12.64 2.58 -1.56
CA SER A 81 12.73 1.18 -1.18
C SER A 81 14.14 0.69 -1.44
N ASP A 82 14.73 0.01 -0.45
CA ASP A 82 15.97 -0.75 -0.63
C ASP A 82 15.70 -2.13 -1.24
N VAL A 83 14.42 -2.54 -1.30
CA VAL A 83 13.96 -3.74 -1.97
C VAL A 83 13.79 -3.45 -3.46
N ALA A 84 14.40 -4.29 -4.30
CA ALA A 84 14.24 -4.22 -5.75
C ALA A 84 12.79 -4.55 -6.14
N LEU A 85 11.99 -3.50 -6.36
CA LEU A 85 10.70 -3.64 -7.01
C LEU A 85 10.94 -3.87 -8.51
N PRO A 86 10.21 -4.78 -9.18
CA PRO A 86 10.46 -5.05 -10.59
C PRO A 86 10.25 -3.80 -11.43
N GLU A 87 11.15 -3.60 -12.38
CA GLU A 87 11.11 -2.48 -13.32
C GLU A 87 9.75 -2.46 -14.05
N LYS A 88 9.15 -1.27 -14.17
CA LYS A 88 7.82 -1.02 -14.77
C LYS A 88 6.61 -1.57 -14.00
N THR A 89 6.71 -1.74 -12.69
CA THR A 89 5.52 -2.09 -11.89
C THR A 89 4.58 -0.89 -11.78
N GLU A 90 3.38 -1.01 -12.37
CA GLU A 90 2.25 -0.17 -11.95
C GLU A 90 1.68 -0.76 -10.66
N ILE A 91 1.78 -0.03 -9.55
CA ILE A 91 1.20 -0.46 -8.28
C ILE A 91 -0.12 0.28 -8.09
N LEU A 92 -1.22 -0.46 -8.17
CA LEU A 92 -2.57 0.10 -8.02
C LEU A 92 -2.87 0.35 -6.54
N PHE A 93 -3.37 1.53 -6.19
CA PHE A 93 -3.81 1.83 -4.84
C PHE A 93 -5.02 2.76 -4.86
N ARG A 94 -5.75 2.79 -3.75
CA ARG A 94 -6.91 3.67 -3.60
C ARG A 94 -6.48 4.93 -2.85
N LEU A 95 -6.78 6.10 -3.41
CA LEU A 95 -6.58 7.37 -2.72
C LEU A 95 -7.40 7.43 -1.43
N PRO A 96 -6.89 8.13 -0.41
CA PRO A 96 -7.69 8.47 0.77
C PRO A 96 -8.88 9.34 0.37
N ASP A 97 -10.01 9.12 1.05
CA ASP A 97 -11.24 9.88 0.85
C ASP A 97 -11.45 10.77 2.08
N PHE A 98 -11.51 12.08 1.87
CA PHE A 98 -11.68 13.09 2.93
C PHE A 98 -13.08 13.70 2.93
N ASP A 99 -13.99 13.09 2.19
CA ASP A 99 -15.41 13.46 2.17
C ASP A 99 -16.04 13.12 3.53
N GLN A 100 -16.34 14.15 4.32
CA GLN A 100 -17.01 14.01 5.62
C GLN A 100 -18.51 14.24 5.48
N SER A 101 -19.30 13.75 6.44
CA SER A 101 -20.77 13.92 6.44
C SER A 101 -21.23 15.39 6.43
N SER A 102 -20.40 16.31 6.90
CA SER A 102 -20.65 17.76 6.93
C SER A 102 -20.15 18.52 5.69
N GLY A 103 -19.45 17.85 4.77
CA GLY A 103 -18.83 18.48 3.61
C GLY A 103 -17.42 17.94 3.35
N GLU A 104 -16.84 18.33 2.22
CA GLU A 104 -15.48 17.96 1.83
C GLU A 104 -14.57 19.19 2.02
N PRO A 105 -13.73 19.25 3.06
CA PRO A 105 -12.88 20.41 3.33
C PRO A 105 -11.71 20.51 2.36
N TYR A 106 -11.25 19.37 1.85
CA TYR A 106 -10.19 19.27 0.85
C TYR A 106 -10.28 17.93 0.12
N ARG A 107 -9.65 17.86 -1.04
CA ARG A 107 -9.63 16.67 -1.90
C ARG A 107 -8.25 16.41 -2.45
N VAL A 108 -7.88 15.13 -2.50
CA VAL A 108 -6.73 14.67 -3.27
C VAL A 108 -7.24 13.95 -4.52
N ASP A 109 -6.69 14.30 -5.68
CA ASP A 109 -6.98 13.62 -6.93
C ASP A 109 -5.68 13.28 -7.67
N SER A 110 -5.70 12.20 -8.44
CA SER A 110 -4.57 11.80 -9.27
C SER A 110 -4.52 12.63 -10.55
N ALA A 111 -3.31 12.92 -11.00
CA ALA A 111 -3.08 13.37 -12.36
C ALA A 111 -3.64 12.32 -13.33
N HIS A 112 -4.07 12.75 -14.52
CA HIS A 112 -4.72 11.87 -15.48
C HIS A 112 -3.91 10.60 -15.82
N THR A 113 -2.57 10.71 -15.86
CA THR A 113 -1.65 9.59 -16.10
C THR A 113 -1.57 8.59 -14.96
N HIS A 114 -1.91 9.01 -13.74
CA HIS A 114 -1.81 8.21 -12.51
C HIS A 114 -3.17 7.72 -12.01
N ARG A 115 -4.26 7.99 -12.73
CA ARG A 115 -5.57 7.40 -12.47
C ARG A 115 -5.59 5.93 -12.92
N ALA A 116 -6.31 5.10 -12.19
CA ALA A 116 -6.49 3.69 -12.52
C ALA A 116 -7.91 3.22 -12.22
N ILE A 117 -8.41 2.27 -13.01
CA ILE A 117 -9.72 1.63 -12.80
C ILE A 117 -9.48 0.20 -12.34
N PHE A 118 -9.99 -0.15 -11.16
CA PHE A 118 -9.93 -1.49 -10.57
C PHE A 118 -11.11 -1.69 -9.61
N PRO A 119 -11.41 -2.91 -9.13
CA PRO A 119 -12.50 -3.13 -8.17
C PRO A 119 -12.36 -2.22 -6.94
N SER A 120 -13.46 -1.62 -6.49
CA SER A 120 -13.45 -0.68 -5.35
C SER A 120 -12.65 0.62 -5.57
N CYS A 121 -12.30 0.95 -6.83
CA CYS A 121 -11.65 2.21 -7.18
C CYS A 121 -12.54 3.45 -7.03
N ARG A 122 -13.83 3.29 -6.74
CA ARG A 122 -14.77 4.39 -6.54
C ARG A 122 -15.29 4.44 -5.11
N ASN A 123 -15.66 5.62 -4.63
CA ASN A 123 -16.38 5.78 -3.37
C ASN A 123 -17.90 5.65 -3.55
N ALA A 124 -18.65 5.83 -2.45
CA ALA A 124 -20.11 5.73 -2.45
C ALA A 124 -20.81 6.82 -3.30
N LYS A 125 -20.12 7.92 -3.62
CA LYS A 125 -20.61 9.00 -4.51
C LYS A 125 -20.13 8.84 -5.96
N ASP A 126 -19.72 7.63 -6.35
CA ASP A 126 -19.17 7.29 -7.68
C ASP A 126 -17.89 8.07 -8.06
N ARG A 127 -17.19 8.67 -7.09
CA ARG A 127 -15.95 9.38 -7.35
C ARG A 127 -14.81 8.40 -7.59
N LEU A 128 -14.03 8.64 -8.65
CA LEU A 128 -12.82 7.85 -8.90
C LEU A 128 -11.72 8.21 -7.90
N LEU A 129 -11.31 7.22 -7.12
CA LEU A 129 -10.18 7.26 -6.18
C LEU A 129 -9.08 6.26 -6.57
N GLY A 130 -9.25 5.51 -7.66
CA GLY A 130 -8.24 4.60 -8.13
C GLY A 130 -7.02 5.34 -8.67
N ALA A 131 -5.87 5.02 -8.11
CA ALA A 131 -4.58 5.57 -8.46
C ALA A 131 -3.57 4.47 -8.76
N LYS A 132 -2.47 4.86 -9.38
CA LYS A 132 -1.31 3.99 -9.59
C LYS A 132 -0.01 4.71 -9.37
N LEU A 133 0.96 4.03 -8.78
CA LEU A 133 2.36 4.40 -8.86
C LEU A 133 2.90 3.97 -10.23
N ILE A 134 3.63 4.84 -10.91
CA ILE A 134 4.40 4.53 -12.11
C ILE A 134 5.87 4.73 -11.76
N ASN A 135 6.69 3.68 -11.92
CA ASN A 135 8.11 3.74 -11.59
C ASN A 135 8.38 4.30 -10.17
N ASN A 136 7.60 3.84 -9.18
CA ASN A 136 7.67 4.24 -7.78
C ASN A 136 7.25 5.70 -7.48
N GLU A 137 6.65 6.39 -8.44
CA GLU A 137 6.19 7.76 -8.27
C GLU A 137 4.68 7.87 -8.53
N TRP A 138 4.01 8.73 -7.78
CA TRP A 138 2.63 9.13 -7.98
C TRP A 138 2.55 10.66 -8.03
N MET A 139 1.68 11.18 -8.89
CA MET A 139 1.44 12.61 -9.04
C MET A 139 -0.05 12.91 -9.01
N GLY A 140 -0.40 14.04 -8.38
CA GLY A 140 -1.76 14.49 -8.22
C GLY A 140 -1.87 15.97 -7.86
N ALA A 141 -3.07 16.34 -7.42
CA ALA A 141 -3.39 17.67 -6.93
C ALA A 141 -4.17 17.57 -5.62
N LEU A 142 -3.89 18.50 -4.71
CA LEU A 142 -4.67 18.78 -3.51
C LEU A 142 -5.52 20.03 -3.78
N PHE A 143 -6.83 19.90 -3.64
CA PHE A 143 -7.81 20.99 -3.73
C PHE A 143 -8.31 21.33 -2.34
N LEU A 144 -8.31 22.61 -1.99
CA LEU A 144 -8.86 23.11 -0.73
C LEU A 144 -10.22 23.75 -1.01
N TYR A 145 -11.21 23.43 -0.20
CA TYR A 145 -12.58 23.94 -0.33
C TYR A 145 -13.04 24.68 0.93
N ASP A 146 -12.45 24.36 2.08
CA ASP A 146 -12.66 25.11 3.32
C ASP A 146 -11.96 26.46 3.26
N LEU A 147 -12.71 27.54 3.50
CA LEU A 147 -12.21 28.92 3.48
C LEU A 147 -11.07 29.12 4.50
N ASP A 148 -11.06 28.36 5.60
CA ASP A 148 -10.01 28.45 6.63
C ASP A 148 -8.68 27.80 6.18
N LEU A 149 -8.72 26.97 5.12
CA LEU A 149 -7.55 26.30 4.54
C LEU A 149 -7.04 27.02 3.28
N ILE A 150 -7.85 27.87 2.66
CA ILE A 150 -7.49 28.65 1.45
C ILE A 150 -6.21 29.45 1.69
N GLY A 151 -5.23 29.27 0.80
CA GLY A 151 -3.91 29.90 0.91
C GLY A 151 -3.01 29.38 2.05
N ASN A 152 -3.46 28.41 2.86
CA ASN A 152 -2.67 27.79 3.91
C ASN A 152 -2.91 26.26 3.99
N PRO A 153 -2.25 25.46 3.13
CA PRO A 153 -2.44 24.02 3.09
C PRO A 153 -1.88 23.32 4.35
N HIS A 154 -1.07 24.00 5.17
CA HIS A 154 -0.44 23.38 6.35
C HIS A 154 -1.45 22.81 7.34
N GLY A 155 -2.70 23.31 7.37
CA GLY A 155 -3.77 22.78 8.22
C GLY A 155 -4.21 21.35 7.87
N CYS A 156 -3.93 20.85 6.67
CA CYS A 156 -4.34 19.51 6.23
C CYS A 156 -3.21 18.64 5.67
N VAL A 157 -2.05 19.21 5.34
CA VAL A 157 -0.95 18.50 4.65
C VAL A 157 -0.43 17.29 5.43
N ASP A 158 -0.32 17.38 6.75
CA ASP A 158 0.18 16.25 7.55
C ASP A 158 -0.79 15.07 7.51
N ALA A 159 -2.09 15.34 7.64
CA ALA A 159 -3.14 14.33 7.53
C ALA A 159 -3.18 13.71 6.12
N VAL A 160 -3.10 14.56 5.09
CA VAL A 160 -3.04 14.11 3.69
C VAL A 160 -1.81 13.24 3.44
N SER A 161 -0.65 13.67 3.91
CA SER A 161 0.62 12.96 3.71
C SER A 161 0.61 11.60 4.41
N SER A 162 0.17 11.55 5.67
CA SER A 162 0.05 10.30 6.44
C SER A 162 -0.93 9.33 5.80
N ALA A 163 -2.09 9.82 5.32
CA ALA A 163 -3.08 8.98 4.67
C ALA A 163 -2.60 8.45 3.30
N LEU A 164 -1.91 9.27 2.51
CA LEU A 164 -1.30 8.85 1.24
C LEU A 164 -0.19 7.82 1.46
N GLU A 165 0.69 8.07 2.44
CA GLU A 165 1.75 7.13 2.82
C GLU A 165 1.16 5.77 3.21
N GLY A 166 0.16 5.75 4.10
CA GLY A 166 -0.50 4.51 4.52
C GLY A 166 -1.16 3.78 3.35
N ALA A 167 -1.86 4.50 2.47
CA ALA A 167 -2.53 3.92 1.31
C ALA A 167 -1.52 3.26 0.34
N ILE A 168 -0.41 3.93 0.07
CA ILE A 168 0.64 3.42 -0.82
C ILE A 168 1.35 2.23 -0.18
N LEU A 169 1.81 2.34 1.07
CA LEU A 169 2.53 1.27 1.77
C LEU A 169 1.69 0.00 1.86
N ASN A 170 0.40 0.11 2.22
CA ASN A 170 -0.50 -1.04 2.28
C ASN A 170 -0.62 -1.76 0.93
N SER A 171 -0.68 -1.01 -0.18
CA SER A 171 -0.74 -1.59 -1.51
C SER A 171 0.58 -2.26 -1.90
N VAL A 172 1.71 -1.60 -1.66
CA VAL A 172 3.05 -2.16 -1.93
C VAL A 172 3.25 -3.47 -1.17
N LEU A 173 2.93 -3.50 0.12
CA LEU A 173 3.00 -4.71 0.94
C LEU A 173 2.09 -5.82 0.41
N SER A 174 0.90 -5.49 -0.08
CA SER A 174 -0.01 -6.47 -0.68
C SER A 174 0.57 -7.07 -1.97
N VAL A 175 1.20 -6.26 -2.82
CA VAL A 175 1.88 -6.75 -4.04
C VAL A 175 3.06 -7.66 -3.70
N LEU A 176 3.83 -7.31 -2.67
CA LEU A 176 4.94 -8.14 -2.20
C LEU A 176 4.44 -9.50 -1.68
N LYS A 177 3.35 -9.50 -0.89
CA LYS A 177 2.69 -10.74 -0.43
C LYS A 177 2.28 -11.66 -1.57
N MET A 178 1.61 -11.11 -2.59
CA MET A 178 1.14 -11.91 -3.72
C MET A 178 2.29 -12.55 -4.49
N LYS A 179 3.38 -11.82 -4.73
CA LYS A 179 4.54 -12.36 -5.45
C LYS A 179 5.26 -13.47 -4.69
N GLU A 180 5.37 -13.34 -3.37
CA GLU A 180 5.96 -14.37 -2.56
C GLU A 180 5.09 -15.63 -2.54
N GLN A 181 3.76 -15.47 -2.50
CA GLN A 181 2.84 -16.58 -2.62
C GLN A 181 2.95 -17.28 -3.99
N ASP A 182 2.97 -16.52 -5.09
CA ASP A 182 3.16 -17.07 -6.45
C ASP A 182 4.49 -17.84 -6.57
N ALA A 183 5.56 -17.34 -5.94
CA ALA A 183 6.86 -17.99 -5.91
C ALA A 183 6.84 -19.30 -5.11
N LEU A 184 6.13 -19.33 -3.98
CA LEU A 184 5.95 -20.52 -3.15
C LEU A 184 5.13 -21.60 -3.88
N GLU A 185 4.03 -21.22 -4.52
CA GLU A 185 3.19 -22.13 -5.29
C GLU A 185 3.95 -22.72 -6.50
N SER A 186 4.76 -21.90 -7.17
CA SER A 186 5.62 -22.36 -8.28
C SER A 186 6.69 -23.36 -7.83
N LEU A 187 7.22 -23.19 -6.62
CA LEU A 187 8.19 -24.12 -6.02
C LEU A 187 7.55 -25.45 -5.64
N ASP A 188 6.35 -25.44 -5.07
CA ASP A 188 5.63 -26.66 -4.70
C ASP A 188 5.12 -27.42 -5.95
N ALA A 189 4.78 -26.73 -7.04
CA ALA A 189 4.42 -27.36 -8.33
C ALA A 189 5.61 -27.99 -9.08
N ALA A 190 6.84 -27.61 -8.75
CA ALA A 190 8.07 -28.13 -9.35
C ALA A 190 8.65 -29.38 -8.64
N ARG A 191 8.01 -29.82 -7.55
CA ARG A 191 8.36 -31.03 -6.80
C ARG A 191 7.43 -32.19 -7.12
#